data_AF-A0A7X8G6Q2-F1
#
_entry.id   AF-A0A7X8G6Q2-F1
#
_cell.length_a   1.000
_cell.length_b   1.000
_cell.length_c   1.000
_cell.angle_alpha   90.00
_cell.angle_beta   90.00
_cell.angle_gamma   90.00
#
_symmetry.space_group_name_H-M   'P 1'
#
loop_
_entity.id
_entity.type
_entity.pdbx_description
1 polymer ?
#
loop_
_entity_poly.entity_id
_entity_poly.type
_entity_poly.pdbx_seq_one_letter_code
_entity_poly.pdbx_strand_id
1 'polypeptide(L)'
;IHLAQIMSPEEIEKDLDLITYNGARCLNIQDRYGLEEGKDANFIVLDGDNPFDVIRNRAKVLASIRKGEYLFKQKPVEYDVELDLGISF
;
A
#
# COMPACT_ATOMS: atom_id res chain seq x y z
N ILE A 1 6.77 7.99 -5.47
CA ILE A 1 8.13 7.50 -5.13
C ILE A 1 8.90 7.31 -6.43
N HIS A 2 9.47 8.39 -6.97
CA HIS A 2 10.09 8.38 -8.31
C HIS A 2 11.49 7.76 -8.33
N LEU A 3 12.13 7.62 -7.16
CA LEU A 3 13.49 7.10 -7.01
C LEU A 3 13.56 5.67 -6.44
N ALA A 4 12.45 5.03 -6.06
CA ALA A 4 12.45 3.65 -5.55
C ALA A 4 13.08 2.65 -6.52
N GLN A 5 13.03 2.92 -7.82
CA GLN A 5 13.52 2.02 -8.86
C GLN A 5 15.06 1.87 -8.85
N ILE A 6 15.79 2.74 -8.13
CA ILE A 6 17.25 2.72 -8.02
C ILE A 6 17.74 2.43 -6.60
N MET A 7 16.82 2.15 -5.67
CA MET A 7 17.13 1.85 -4.27
C MET A 7 17.48 0.37 -4.08
N SER A 8 18.22 0.07 -3.02
CA SER A 8 18.48 -1.32 -2.64
C SER A 8 17.19 -2.00 -2.16
N PRO A 9 17.08 -3.34 -2.26
CA PRO A 9 15.91 -4.07 -1.74
C PRO A 9 15.59 -3.74 -0.28
N GLU A 10 16.63 -3.56 0.55
CA GLU A 10 16.49 -3.23 1.97
C GLU A 10 15.96 -1.81 2.21
N GLU A 11 16.24 -0.88 1.29
CA GLU A 11 15.73 0.48 1.33
C GLU A 11 14.25 0.52 0.89
N ILE A 12 13.86 -0.27 -0.11
CA ILE A 12 12.49 -0.33 -0.62
C ILE A 12 11.50 -0.79 0.46
N GLU A 13 11.92 -1.70 1.34
CA GLU A 13 11.11 -2.11 2.51
C GLU A 13 10.68 -0.93 3.40
N LYS A 14 11.43 0.18 3.39
CA LYS A 14 11.15 1.38 4.19
C LYS A 14 10.57 2.54 3.39
N ASP A 15 10.39 2.39 2.08
CA ASP A 15 9.99 3.51 1.22
C ASP A 15 8.60 4.07 1.55
N LEU A 16 7.70 3.21 2.04
CA LEU A 16 6.38 3.66 2.47
C LEU A 16 6.45 4.62 3.65
N ASP A 17 7.50 4.59 4.47
CA ASP A 17 7.69 5.51 5.59
C ASP A 17 7.80 6.97 5.11
N LEU A 18 8.38 7.19 3.92
CA LEU A 18 8.52 8.52 3.30
C LEU A 18 7.18 9.22 3.12
N ILE A 19 6.11 8.46 2.85
CA ILE A 19 4.76 8.98 2.62
C ILE A 19 3.78 8.64 3.75
N THR A 20 4.24 8.03 4.84
CA THR A 20 3.43 7.67 6.01
C THR A 20 4.04 8.22 7.30
N TYR A 21 4.85 7.42 8.01
CA TYR A 21 5.38 7.74 9.33
C TYR A 21 6.28 8.99 9.34
N ASN A 22 7.07 9.22 8.29
CA ASN A 22 7.90 10.44 8.19
C ASN A 22 7.02 11.69 8.02
N GLY A 23 5.93 11.58 7.25
CA GLY A 23 4.93 12.65 7.12
C GLY A 23 4.21 12.93 8.45
N ALA A 24 3.78 11.87 9.14
CA ALA A 24 3.18 11.99 10.47
C ALA A 24 4.12 12.64 11.49
N ARG A 25 5.42 12.32 11.41
CA ARG A 25 6.47 12.93 12.25
C ARG A 25 6.65 14.41 11.95
N CYS A 26 6.68 14.77 10.66
CA CYS A 26 6.77 16.15 10.21
C CYS A 26 5.57 17.00 10.69
N LEU A 27 4.38 16.41 10.71
CA LEU A 27 3.14 17.06 11.16
C LEU A 27 2.92 17.03 12.68
N ASN A 28 3.81 16.37 13.44
CA ASN A 28 3.68 16.16 14.88
C ASN A 28 2.35 15.50 15.30
N ILE A 29 1.97 14.40 14.62
CA ILE A 29 0.72 13.65 14.85
C ILE A 29 0.95 12.16 15.17
N GLN A 30 2.16 11.79 15.60
CA GLN A 30 2.58 10.41 15.86
C GLN A 30 1.79 9.76 17.00
N ASP A 31 1.28 10.57 17.93
CA ASP A 31 0.41 10.18 19.04
C ASP A 31 -0.90 9.54 18.54
N ARG A 32 -1.41 9.98 17.39
CA ARG A 32 -2.68 9.53 16.80
C ARG A 32 -2.55 8.85 15.44
N TYR A 33 -1.36 8.82 14.84
CA TYR A 33 -1.09 8.20 13.55
C TYR A 33 -0.26 6.92 13.72
N GLY A 34 -0.73 5.83 13.13
CA GLY A 34 -0.09 4.51 13.17
C GLY A 34 -1.12 3.40 13.40
N LEU A 35 -0.63 2.16 13.46
CA LEU A 35 -1.47 0.95 13.59
C LEU A 35 -1.42 0.34 15.01
N GLU A 36 -0.87 1.07 15.98
CA GLU A 36 -0.75 0.62 17.36
C GLU A 36 -2.08 0.72 18.13
N GLU A 37 -2.26 -0.17 19.11
CA GLU A 37 -3.44 -0.15 19.98
C GLU A 37 -3.61 1.19 20.71
N GLY A 38 -4.86 1.62 20.87
CA GLY A 38 -5.22 2.89 21.50
C GLY A 38 -5.28 4.09 20.54
N LYS A 39 -4.75 3.98 19.31
CA LYS A 39 -4.92 5.00 18.27
C LYS A 39 -6.26 4.86 17.54
N ASP A 40 -6.69 5.93 16.88
CA ASP A 40 -7.85 5.88 15.98
C ASP A 40 -7.64 4.80 14.90
N ALA A 41 -8.66 4.00 14.61
CA ALA A 41 -8.65 3.02 13.52
C ALA A 41 -8.70 3.72 12.14
N ASN A 42 -7.58 4.36 11.77
CA ASN A 42 -7.35 5.09 10.53
C ASN A 42 -6.27 4.37 9.71
N PHE A 43 -6.67 3.67 8.65
CA PHE A 43 -5.73 2.95 7.80
C PHE A 43 -6.28 2.74 6.39
N ILE A 44 -5.40 2.36 5.48
CA ILE A 44 -5.76 1.96 4.12
C ILE A 44 -5.31 0.52 3.88
N VAL A 45 -6.00 -0.16 2.95
CA VAL A 45 -5.61 -1.49 2.48
C VAL A 45 -5.15 -1.35 1.03
N LEU A 46 -3.95 -1.85 0.72
CA LEU A 46 -3.37 -1.82 -0.61
C LEU A 46 -3.45 -3.22 -1.25
N ASP A 47 -3.59 -3.26 -2.57
CA ASP A 47 -3.63 -4.49 -3.38
C ASP A 47 -2.21 -4.98 -3.70
N GLY A 48 -1.51 -5.49 -2.69
CA GLY A 48 -0.15 -6.04 -2.84
C GLY A 48 0.38 -6.66 -1.55
N ASP A 49 1.38 -7.54 -1.68
CA ASP A 49 1.83 -8.41 -0.59
C ASP A 49 2.92 -7.79 0.31
N ASN A 50 3.68 -6.83 -0.22
CA ASN A 50 4.79 -6.18 0.47
C ASN A 50 5.09 -4.79 -0.12
N PRO A 51 5.91 -3.95 0.53
CA PRO A 51 6.24 -2.62 0.03
C PRO A 51 6.78 -2.61 -1.40
N PHE A 52 7.64 -3.56 -1.75
CA PHE A 52 8.21 -3.66 -3.10
C PHE A 52 7.12 -3.90 -4.16
N ASP A 53 6.23 -4.85 -3.93
CA ASP A 53 5.10 -5.18 -4.82
C ASP A 53 4.16 -3.98 -5.00
N VAL A 54 3.79 -3.35 -3.88
CA VAL A 54 2.93 -2.16 -3.84
C VAL A 54 3.52 -1.01 -4.67
N ILE A 55 4.81 -0.75 -4.54
CA ILE A 55 5.49 0.35 -5.24
C ILE A 55 5.65 0.02 -6.72
N ARG A 56 6.13 -1.19 -7.05
CA ARG A 56 6.39 -1.64 -8.42
C ARG A 56 5.11 -1.63 -9.25
N ASN A 57 4.02 -2.18 -8.72
CA ASN A 57 2.76 -2.34 -9.44
C ASN A 57 1.83 -1.13 -9.32
N ARG A 58 2.23 -0.10 -8.55
CA ARG A 58 1.35 1.03 -8.19
C ARG A 58 0.01 0.51 -7.66
N ALA A 59 0.09 -0.32 -6.64
CA ALA A 59 -1.06 -1.04 -6.09
C ALA A 59 -2.23 -0.10 -5.81
N LYS A 60 -3.43 -0.57 -6.13
CA LYS A 60 -4.65 0.18 -5.86
C LYS A 60 -4.96 0.16 -4.37
N VAL A 61 -5.61 1.21 -3.89
CA VAL A 61 -6.22 1.21 -2.56
C VAL A 61 -7.51 0.40 -2.64
N LEU A 62 -7.61 -0.71 -1.91
CA LEU A 62 -8.81 -1.54 -1.82
C LEU A 62 -9.82 -0.96 -0.83
N ALA A 63 -9.34 -0.35 0.25
CA ALA A 63 -10.19 0.28 1.25
C ALA A 63 -9.50 1.45 1.94
N SER A 64 -10.29 2.42 2.39
CA SER A 64 -9.87 3.50 3.29
C SER A 64 -10.83 3.55 4.47
N ILE A 65 -10.27 3.39 5.67
CA ILE A 65 -11.01 3.32 6.92
C ILE A 65 -10.61 4.53 7.76
N ARG A 66 -11.61 5.21 8.34
CA ARG A 66 -11.41 6.33 9.26
C ARG A 66 -12.26 6.13 10.50
N LYS A 67 -11.62 6.08 11.67
CA LYS A 67 -12.25 5.81 12.96
C LYS A 67 -13.12 4.55 12.97
N GLY A 68 -12.66 3.51 12.28
CA GLY A 68 -13.37 2.22 12.17
C GLY A 68 -14.44 2.16 11.07
N GLU A 69 -14.76 3.28 10.42
CA GLU A 69 -15.78 3.33 9.37
C GLU A 69 -15.14 3.33 7.97
N TYR A 70 -15.74 2.60 7.03
CA TYR A 70 -15.32 2.61 5.63
C TYR A 70 -15.69 3.94 4.98
N LEU A 71 -14.69 4.74 4.61
CA LEU A 71 -14.87 5.89 3.72
C LEU A 71 -14.96 5.46 2.26
N PHE A 72 -14.21 4.41 1.92
CA PHE A 72 -14.10 3.89 0.58
C PHE A 72 -13.80 2.39 0.63
N LYS A 73 -14.40 1.65 -0.30
CA LYS A 73 -14.13 0.23 -0.53
C LYS A 73 -14.33 -0.09 -2.01
N GLN A 74 -13.38 -0.78 -2.61
CA GLN A 74 -13.50 -1.34 -3.96
C GLN A 74 -13.14 -2.82 -3.94
N LYS A 75 -13.61 -3.54 -4.97
CA LYS A 75 -13.17 -4.91 -5.21
C LYS A 75 -11.77 -4.91 -5.85
N PRO A 76 -10.95 -5.94 -5.61
CA PRO A 76 -9.75 -6.19 -6.39
C PRO A 76 -10.07 -6.28 -7.88
N VAL A 77 -9.07 -6.05 -8.72
CA VAL A 77 -9.25 -6.22 -10.17
C VAL A 77 -9.25 -7.71 -10.49
N GLU A 78 -10.32 -8.18 -11.11
CA GLU A 78 -10.41 -9.53 -11.62
C GLU A 78 -10.05 -9.52 -13.12
N TYR A 79 -9.25 -10.50 -13.54
CA TYR A 79 -8.88 -10.70 -14.94
C TYR A 79 -9.39 -12.06 -15.37
N ASP A 80 -10.14 -12.10 -16.47
CA ASP A 80 -10.51 -13.33 -17.16
C ASP A 80 -9.53 -13.51 -18.32
N VAL A 81 -8.55 -14.39 -18.14
CA VAL A 81 -7.50 -14.66 -19.13
C VAL A 81 -7.60 -16.10 -19.58
N GLU A 82 -7.90 -16.28 -20.86
CA GLU A 82 -7.82 -17.59 -21.51
C GLU A 82 -6.33 -17.98 -21.61
N LEU A 83 -5.99 -19.18 -21.16
CA LEU A 83 -4.60 -19.64 -21.13
C LEU A 83 -4.14 -19.97 -22.57
N ASP A 84 -3.55 -19.00 -23.25
CA ASP A 84 -2.84 -19.22 -24.51
C ASP A 84 -1.36 -19.49 -24.24
N LEU A 85 -0.96 -20.76 -24.36
CA LEU A 85 0.43 -21.18 -24.18
C LEU A 85 1.28 -20.92 -25.43
N GLY A 86 0.70 -20.45 -26.54
CA GLY A 86 1.42 -20.21 -27.80
C GLY A 86 2.03 -21.46 -28.42
N ILE A 87 1.60 -22.66 -27.99
CA ILE A 87 2.08 -23.95 -28.50
C ILE A 87 0.96 -24.54 -29.38
N SER A 88 1.21 -24.59 -30.69
CA SER A 88 0.38 -25.39 -31.61
C SER A 88 0.89 -26.84 -31.59
N PHE A 89 0.01 -27.79 -31.29
CA PHE A 89 0.26 -29.22 -31.53
C PHE A 89 0.01 -29.57 -32.99
#